data_AF-A0A2K3N138-F1
#
_entry.id   AF-A0A2K3N138-F1
#
_cell.length_a   1.000
_cell.length_b   1.000
_cell.length_c   1.000
_cell.angle_alpha   90.00
_cell.angle_beta   90.00
_cell.angle_gamma   90.00
#
_symmetry.space_group_name_H-M   'P 1'
#
loop_
_entity.id
_entity.type
_entity.pdbx_description
1 polymer ?
#
loop_
_entity_poly.entity_id
_entity_poly.type
_entity_poly.pdbx_seq_one_letter_code
_entity_poly.pdbx_strand_id
1 'polypeptide(L)'
;MADDFLKNFKIPDYILSPEFKVEKSDESVLVVPECPVLVFVNSKSGGQLGGDLLQTYRTLLNEKQVFDLGENAPDKVLSTIYANLESLKKRGDEFAMKTMEKLRLIVAGGDGTAGWLLGVICDLELSHPPAIATVPLGTGNNLPFAFGWGKKNPGTDQRSVEAFLDQVMKAKEMKIDNWHILMRMRAPKQGSCDPIAPLELPHSLHAFHRVSDTDELNMEGCHTFRGGFWNYFSMGMDAQVSYAFHSERKMNPEKFKNQLVNQKTYAKLGCTQGWFFASLIHPSS
;
A
#
# COMPACT_ATOMS: atom_id res chain seq x y z
N MET A 1 -6.62 12.18 29.46
CA MET A 1 -5.75 12.85 28.47
C MET A 1 -5.55 11.99 27.21
N ALA A 2 -5.13 10.73 27.30
CA ALA A 2 -5.01 9.85 26.11
C ALA A 2 -6.34 9.62 25.35
N ASP A 3 -7.45 9.47 26.09
CA ASP A 3 -8.78 9.26 25.48
C ASP A 3 -9.28 10.47 24.68
N ASP A 4 -8.82 11.69 25.01
CA ASP A 4 -9.20 12.90 24.29
C ASP A 4 -8.39 13.08 22.99
N PHE A 5 -7.13 12.64 23.00
CA PHE A 5 -6.27 12.63 21.81
C PHE A 5 -6.81 11.69 20.72
N LEU A 6 -7.23 10.48 21.09
CA LEU A 6 -7.70 9.47 20.12
C LEU A 6 -9.03 9.85 19.43
N LYS A 7 -9.83 10.74 20.04
CA LYS A 7 -11.06 11.26 19.40
C LYS A 7 -10.78 12.02 18.11
N ASN A 8 -9.58 12.57 17.94
CA ASN A 8 -9.20 13.27 16.71
C ASN A 8 -9.10 12.34 15.49
N PHE A 9 -9.15 11.02 15.68
CA PHE A 9 -8.93 10.01 14.64
C PHE A 9 -10.13 9.09 14.40
N LYS A 10 -11.05 8.97 15.37
CA LYS A 10 -12.13 7.98 15.35
C LYS A 10 -13.27 8.40 14.41
N ILE A 11 -13.67 7.47 13.55
CA ILE A 11 -14.80 7.62 12.61
C ILE A 11 -15.98 6.77 13.12
N PRO A 12 -17.20 7.32 13.20
CA PRO A 12 -18.39 6.58 13.59
C PRO A 12 -18.78 5.46 12.61
N ASP A 13 -19.43 4.41 13.14
CA ASP A 13 -19.83 3.21 12.39
C ASP A 13 -20.74 3.50 11.19
N TYR A 14 -21.67 4.44 11.32
CA TYR A 14 -22.63 4.77 10.26
C TYR A 14 -21.95 5.36 9.00
N ILE A 15 -20.73 5.91 9.15
CA ILE A 15 -19.91 6.38 8.02
C ILE A 15 -19.17 5.21 7.38
N LEU A 16 -18.62 4.32 8.20
CA LEU A 16 -17.81 3.19 7.75
C LEU A 16 -18.66 2.05 7.17
N SER A 17 -19.95 1.99 7.52
CA SER A 17 -20.84 0.89 7.12
C SER A 17 -22.27 1.39 6.92
N PRO A 18 -22.85 1.25 5.72
CA PRO A 18 -24.19 1.76 5.40
C PRO A 18 -25.33 1.04 6.15
N GLU A 19 -25.04 -0.13 6.73
CA GLU A 19 -26.00 -0.93 7.51
C GLU A 19 -26.34 -0.27 8.87
N PHE A 20 -25.46 0.59 9.37
CA PHE A 20 -25.64 1.25 10.65
C PHE A 20 -26.32 2.60 10.46
N LYS A 21 -27.35 2.88 11.24
CA LYS A 21 -28.03 4.18 11.30
C LYS A 21 -27.62 4.91 12.57
N VAL A 22 -27.54 6.23 12.50
CA VAL A 22 -27.36 7.08 13.69
C VAL A 22 -28.59 6.94 14.58
N GLU A 23 -28.40 6.57 15.84
CA GLU A 23 -29.47 6.66 16.84
C GLU A 23 -29.66 8.14 17.20
N LYS A 24 -30.91 8.63 17.18
CA LYS A 24 -31.25 10.06 17.35
C LYS A 24 -30.76 10.71 18.65
N SER A 25 -30.30 9.93 19.63
CA SER A 25 -29.71 10.43 20.88
C SER A 25 -28.25 10.88 20.75
N ASP A 26 -27.53 10.47 19.70
CA ASP A 26 -26.11 10.78 19.50
C ASP A 26 -25.87 12.01 18.61
N GLU A 27 -26.88 12.52 17.90
CA GLU A 27 -26.73 13.65 16.97
C GLU A 27 -26.28 14.95 17.67
N SER A 28 -26.51 15.12 18.97
CA SER A 28 -26.24 16.37 19.67
C SER A 28 -24.79 16.56 20.17
N VAL A 29 -23.87 15.60 20.00
CA VAL A 29 -22.48 15.71 20.50
C VAL A 29 -21.41 15.10 19.58
N LEU A 30 -21.70 14.90 18.29
CA LEU A 30 -20.67 14.39 17.36
C LEU A 30 -19.73 15.51 16.91
N VAL A 31 -18.61 15.65 17.63
CA VAL A 31 -17.49 16.51 17.23
C VAL A 31 -16.75 15.83 16.09
N VAL A 32 -16.62 16.52 14.95
CA VAL A 32 -15.90 15.99 13.79
C VAL A 32 -14.41 15.81 14.16
N PRO A 33 -13.81 14.62 13.95
CA PRO A 33 -12.39 14.39 14.20
C PRO A 33 -11.53 15.39 13.41
N GLU A 34 -10.44 15.86 14.02
CA GLU A 34 -9.49 16.76 13.35
C GLU A 34 -8.77 16.08 12.19
N CYS A 35 -8.46 14.78 12.35
CA CYS A 35 -7.74 13.96 11.38
C CYS A 35 -8.32 12.53 11.37
N PRO A 36 -9.53 12.32 10.83
CA PRO A 36 -10.08 10.97 10.69
C PRO A 36 -9.13 10.10 9.86
N VAL A 37 -8.89 8.86 10.31
CA VAL A 37 -7.98 7.94 9.62
C VAL A 37 -8.62 6.61 9.27
N LEU A 38 -8.26 6.07 8.10
CA LEU A 38 -8.41 4.64 7.81
C LEU A 38 -7.02 4.02 7.76
N VAL A 39 -6.86 2.85 8.38
CA VAL A 39 -5.58 2.17 8.51
C VAL A 39 -5.62 0.87 7.76
N PHE A 40 -4.69 0.69 6.83
CA PHE A 40 -4.49 -0.52 6.04
C PHE A 40 -3.17 -1.15 6.44
N VAL A 41 -3.20 -2.36 6.98
CA VAL A 41 -2.01 -3.07 7.45
C VAL A 41 -1.84 -4.36 6.69
N ASN A 42 -0.65 -4.62 6.15
CA ASN A 42 -0.31 -5.95 5.69
C ASN A 42 0.28 -6.73 6.87
N SER A 43 -0.54 -7.59 7.50
CA SER A 43 -0.17 -8.33 8.73
C SER A 43 1.07 -9.21 8.59
N LYS A 44 1.37 -9.66 7.35
CA LYS A 44 2.54 -10.50 7.05
C LYS A 44 3.84 -9.70 6.87
N SER A 45 3.77 -8.36 6.82
CA SER A 45 4.95 -7.50 6.64
C SER A 45 5.79 -7.39 7.91
N GLY A 46 7.08 -7.05 7.73
CA GLY A 46 8.00 -6.75 8.84
C GLY A 46 8.36 -7.93 9.73
N GLY A 47 8.16 -9.18 9.30
CA GLY A 47 8.46 -10.34 10.14
C GLY A 47 7.48 -10.50 11.30
N GLN A 48 6.18 -10.31 11.05
CA GLN A 48 5.05 -10.30 12.01
C GLN A 48 4.80 -8.98 12.73
N LEU A 49 5.65 -7.96 12.57
CA LEU A 49 5.37 -6.61 13.08
C LEU A 49 4.05 -6.03 12.55
N GLY A 50 3.62 -6.42 11.34
CA GLY A 50 2.32 -6.04 10.81
C GLY A 50 1.15 -6.56 11.64
N GLY A 51 1.22 -7.79 12.15
CA GLY A 51 0.18 -8.36 13.01
C GLY A 51 0.04 -7.61 14.33
N ASP A 52 1.17 -7.35 14.99
CA ASP A 52 1.20 -6.58 16.26
C ASP A 52 0.66 -5.16 16.06
N LEU A 53 1.04 -4.52 14.95
CA LEU A 53 0.60 -3.18 14.61
C LEU A 53 -0.91 -3.14 14.31
N LEU A 54 -1.43 -4.14 13.59
CA LEU A 54 -2.86 -4.30 13.32
C LEU A 54 -3.66 -4.38 14.62
N GLN A 55 -3.22 -5.23 15.56
CA GLN A 55 -3.88 -5.38 16.86
C GLN A 55 -3.85 -4.08 17.68
N THR A 56 -2.71 -3.38 17.66
CA THR A 56 -2.56 -2.12 18.40
C THR A 56 -3.46 -1.02 17.83
N TYR A 57 -3.52 -0.86 16.50
CA TYR A 57 -4.47 0.08 15.88
C TYR A 57 -5.93 -0.26 16.19
N ARG A 58 -6.33 -1.55 16.15
CA ARG A 58 -7.69 -1.98 16.52
C ARG A 58 -8.04 -1.72 17.99
N THR A 59 -7.04 -1.67 18.87
CA THR A 59 -7.23 -1.35 20.30
C THR A 59 -7.44 0.17 20.51
N LEU A 60 -6.78 1.00 19.69
CA LEU A 60 -6.80 2.46 19.85
C LEU A 60 -7.90 3.16 19.06
N LEU A 61 -8.22 2.63 17.88
CA LEU A 61 -9.21 3.18 16.96
C LEU A 61 -10.47 2.30 16.94
N ASN A 62 -11.48 2.73 16.18
CA ASN A 62 -12.59 1.85 15.86
C ASN A 62 -12.06 0.68 14.99
N GLU A 63 -12.41 -0.56 15.35
CA GLU A 63 -12.00 -1.75 14.62
C GLU A 63 -12.38 -1.69 13.12
N LYS A 64 -13.53 -1.07 12.80
CA LYS A 64 -14.00 -0.86 11.41
C LYS A 64 -13.19 0.18 10.63
N GLN A 65 -12.23 0.87 11.26
CA GLN A 65 -11.28 1.75 10.58
C GLN A 65 -9.97 1.05 10.23
N VAL A 66 -9.76 -0.19 10.69
CA VAL A 66 -8.45 -0.87 10.65
C VAL A 66 -8.55 -2.20 9.91
N PHE A 67 -8.03 -2.21 8.68
CA PHE A 67 -8.17 -3.30 7.72
C PHE A 67 -6.86 -4.07 7.56
N ASP A 68 -6.95 -5.41 7.65
CA ASP A 68 -5.88 -6.27 7.16
C ASP A 68 -5.98 -6.41 5.64
N LEU A 69 -4.93 -6.01 4.93
CA LEU A 69 -4.82 -6.11 3.47
C LEU A 69 -4.73 -7.55 2.96
N GLY A 70 -4.43 -8.52 3.83
CA GLY A 70 -4.52 -9.94 3.51
C GLY A 70 -5.95 -10.47 3.46
N GLU A 71 -6.90 -9.77 4.10
CA GLU A 71 -8.31 -10.15 4.21
C GLU A 71 -9.21 -9.24 3.37
N ASN A 72 -8.88 -7.94 3.32
CA ASN A 72 -9.69 -6.91 2.71
C ASN A 72 -8.90 -6.18 1.63
N ALA A 73 -9.37 -6.28 0.39
CA ALA A 73 -8.78 -5.55 -0.72
C ALA A 73 -9.12 -4.04 -0.60
N PRO A 74 -8.13 -3.13 -0.71
CA PRO A 74 -8.31 -1.71 -0.45
C PRO A 74 -9.29 -1.04 -1.42
N ASP A 75 -9.38 -1.52 -2.66
CA ASP A 75 -10.36 -1.05 -3.65
C ASP A 75 -11.79 -1.25 -3.17
N LYS A 76 -12.13 -2.45 -2.68
CA LYS A 76 -13.47 -2.77 -2.17
C LYS A 76 -13.81 -1.97 -0.92
N VAL A 77 -12.85 -1.82 -0.01
CA VAL A 77 -13.03 -1.06 1.23
C VAL A 77 -13.29 0.41 0.90
N LEU A 78 -12.41 1.03 0.13
CA LEU A 78 -12.50 2.44 -0.22
C LEU A 78 -13.73 2.73 -1.07
N SER A 79 -14.05 1.90 -2.07
CA SER A 79 -15.26 2.08 -2.89
C SER A 79 -16.53 2.07 -2.03
N THR A 80 -16.60 1.17 -1.05
CA THR A 80 -17.76 1.05 -0.16
C THR A 80 -17.89 2.25 0.76
N ILE A 81 -16.81 2.65 1.41
CA ILE A 81 -16.80 3.80 2.34
C ILE A 81 -17.10 5.10 1.59
N TYR A 82 -16.45 5.33 0.45
CA TYR A 82 -16.69 6.55 -0.34
C TYR A 82 -18.09 6.59 -0.95
N ALA A 83 -18.65 5.45 -1.39
CA ALA A 83 -20.04 5.40 -1.84
C ALA A 83 -21.02 5.80 -0.70
N ASN A 84 -20.75 5.36 0.53
CA ASN A 84 -21.56 5.74 1.68
C ASN A 84 -21.37 7.22 2.06
N LEU A 85 -20.14 7.72 2.10
CA LEU A 85 -19.83 9.14 2.34
C LEU A 85 -20.52 10.05 1.32
N GLU A 86 -20.47 9.72 0.03
CA GLU A 86 -21.15 10.48 -1.02
C GLU A 86 -22.68 10.43 -0.88
N SER A 87 -23.23 9.29 -0.46
CA SER A 87 -24.66 9.15 -0.15
C SER A 87 -25.09 10.00 1.07
N LEU A 88 -24.27 10.03 2.13
CA LEU A 88 -24.49 10.87 3.31
C LEU A 88 -24.39 12.37 2.96
N LYS A 89 -23.37 12.75 2.18
CA LYS A 89 -23.21 14.11 1.65
C LYS A 89 -24.42 14.56 0.85
N LYS A 90 -24.95 13.71 -0.04
CA LYS A 90 -26.19 14.01 -0.80
C LYS A 90 -27.42 14.21 0.08
N ARG A 91 -27.45 13.61 1.26
CA ARG A 91 -28.53 13.75 2.26
C ARG A 91 -28.33 14.97 3.18
N GLY A 92 -27.25 15.74 3.02
CA GLY A 92 -26.98 16.93 3.81
C GLY A 92 -26.27 16.66 5.14
N ASP A 93 -25.61 15.51 5.30
CA ASP A 93 -24.84 15.18 6.49
C ASP A 93 -23.51 15.98 6.52
N GLU A 94 -23.50 17.07 7.30
CA GLU A 94 -22.31 17.91 7.48
C GLU A 94 -21.13 17.15 8.10
N PHE A 95 -21.39 16.18 8.99
CA PHE A 95 -20.34 15.45 9.67
C PHE A 95 -19.60 14.56 8.66
N ALA A 96 -20.35 13.84 7.81
CA ALA A 96 -19.79 13.02 6.75
C ALA A 96 -18.99 13.87 5.73
N MET A 97 -19.50 15.05 5.36
CA MET A 97 -18.78 15.98 4.48
C MET A 97 -17.43 16.41 5.07
N LYS A 98 -17.42 16.89 6.32
CA LYS A 98 -16.19 17.35 6.98
C LYS A 98 -15.22 16.20 7.25
N THR A 99 -15.74 15.00 7.51
CA THR A 99 -14.92 13.79 7.67
C THR A 99 -14.23 13.43 6.35
N MET A 100 -14.96 13.49 5.23
CA MET A 100 -14.41 13.23 3.89
C MET A 100 -13.29 14.21 3.52
N GLU A 101 -13.46 15.50 3.82
CA GLU A 101 -12.47 16.55 3.55
C GLU A 101 -11.17 16.40 4.35
N LYS A 102 -11.26 15.84 5.56
CA LYS A 102 -10.12 15.69 6.49
C LYS A 102 -9.52 14.28 6.52
N LEU A 103 -10.08 13.35 5.74
CA LEU A 103 -9.71 11.94 5.77
C LEU A 103 -8.25 11.74 5.36
N ARG A 104 -7.51 10.99 6.17
CA ARG A 104 -6.17 10.51 5.83
C ARG A 104 -6.14 8.98 5.86
N LEU A 105 -5.26 8.40 5.05
CA LEU A 105 -5.01 6.96 5.04
C LEU A 105 -3.65 6.68 5.66
N ILE A 106 -3.56 5.60 6.42
CA ILE A 106 -2.29 5.05 6.89
C ILE A 106 -2.13 3.68 6.23
N VAL A 107 -0.99 3.44 5.57
CA VAL A 107 -0.65 2.12 5.01
C VAL A 107 0.62 1.59 5.64
N ALA A 108 0.52 0.43 6.27
CA ALA A 108 1.65 -0.24 6.91
C ALA A 108 2.07 -1.50 6.14
N GLY A 109 3.29 -1.47 5.62
CA GLY A 109 3.81 -2.53 4.76
C GLY A 109 5.16 -2.19 4.14
N GLY A 110 5.56 -2.97 3.13
CA GLY A 110 6.68 -2.59 2.26
C GLY A 110 6.26 -1.69 1.11
N ASP A 111 7.22 -1.32 0.26
CA ASP A 111 6.98 -0.46 -0.92
C ASP A 111 5.87 -1.00 -1.84
N GLY A 112 5.76 -2.32 -2.01
CA GLY A 112 4.68 -2.92 -2.81
C GLY A 112 3.29 -2.77 -2.19
N THR A 113 3.18 -2.79 -0.85
CA THR A 113 1.91 -2.56 -0.14
C THR A 113 1.47 -1.10 -0.28
N ALA A 114 2.41 -0.16 -0.09
CA ALA A 114 2.14 1.27 -0.28
C ALA A 114 1.76 1.59 -1.73
N GLY A 115 2.50 1.03 -2.70
CA GLY A 115 2.21 1.18 -4.13
C GLY A 115 0.85 0.60 -4.53
N TRP A 116 0.39 -0.48 -3.89
CA TRP A 116 -0.94 -1.01 -4.13
C TRP A 116 -2.03 -0.01 -3.74
N LEU A 117 -1.98 0.53 -2.53
CA LEU A 117 -2.97 1.50 -2.06
C LEU A 117 -2.94 2.79 -2.91
N LEU A 118 -1.74 3.26 -3.27
CA LEU A 118 -1.57 4.42 -4.15
C LEU A 118 -2.23 4.19 -5.52
N GLY A 119 -2.05 3.01 -6.11
CA GLY A 119 -2.72 2.62 -7.37
C GLY A 119 -4.24 2.68 -7.24
N VAL A 120 -4.79 2.04 -6.20
CA VAL A 120 -6.23 2.04 -5.95
C VAL A 120 -6.80 3.46 -5.82
N ILE A 121 -6.11 4.38 -5.15
CA ILE A 121 -6.58 5.77 -5.02
C ILE A 121 -6.58 6.49 -6.37
N CYS A 122 -5.60 6.22 -7.23
CA CYS A 122 -5.61 6.75 -8.60
C CYS A 122 -6.77 6.16 -9.43
N ASP A 123 -7.09 4.88 -9.26
CA ASP A 123 -8.11 4.19 -10.06
C ASP A 123 -9.54 4.54 -9.67
N LEU A 124 -9.78 4.79 -8.38
CA LEU A 124 -11.12 5.08 -7.88
C LEU A 124 -11.63 6.49 -8.24
N GLU A 125 -10.76 7.37 -8.74
CA GLU A 125 -11.10 8.74 -9.18
C GLU A 125 -12.00 9.49 -8.15
N LEU A 126 -11.64 9.34 -6.87
CA LEU A 126 -12.43 9.86 -5.74
C LEU A 126 -12.56 11.39 -5.82
N SER A 127 -13.73 11.93 -5.50
CA SER A 127 -13.98 13.38 -5.56
C SER A 127 -13.04 14.17 -4.63
N HIS A 128 -12.68 13.58 -3.48
CA HIS A 128 -11.72 14.12 -2.52
C HIS A 128 -10.73 12.99 -2.16
N PRO A 129 -9.63 12.84 -2.93
CA PRO A 129 -8.65 11.79 -2.67
C PRO A 129 -7.89 12.11 -1.37
N PRO A 130 -7.82 11.17 -0.41
CA PRO A 130 -7.23 11.39 0.89
C PRO A 130 -5.70 11.33 0.82
N ALA A 131 -5.02 12.09 1.68
CA ALA A 131 -3.57 12.00 1.82
C ALA A 131 -3.16 10.66 2.46
N ILE A 132 -2.02 10.11 2.05
CA ILE A 132 -1.54 8.79 2.50
C ILE A 132 -0.25 8.91 3.29
N ALA A 133 -0.25 8.40 4.52
CA ALA A 133 0.93 8.19 5.34
C ALA A 133 1.39 6.73 5.26
N THR A 134 2.70 6.51 5.12
CA THR A 134 3.25 5.16 4.91
C THR A 134 4.10 4.72 6.10
N VAL A 135 3.74 3.61 6.75
CA VAL A 135 4.51 3.01 7.85
C VAL A 135 5.50 1.98 7.27
N PRO A 136 6.82 2.18 7.46
CA PRO A 136 7.86 1.34 6.88
C PRO A 136 7.98 -0.02 7.59
N LEU A 137 7.34 -1.06 7.06
CA LEU A 137 7.46 -2.45 7.53
C LEU A 137 8.24 -3.37 6.56
N GLY A 138 8.71 -2.84 5.43
CA GLY A 138 9.48 -3.58 4.44
C GLY A 138 10.99 -3.61 4.72
N THR A 139 11.74 -4.19 3.78
CA THR A 139 13.21 -4.21 3.83
C THR A 139 13.84 -2.94 3.26
N GLY A 140 13.35 -2.50 2.09
CA GLY A 140 13.86 -1.32 1.37
C GLY A 140 13.29 0.00 1.90
N ASN A 141 11.96 0.07 2.05
CA ASN A 141 11.21 1.23 2.55
C ASN A 141 11.59 2.54 1.84
N ASN A 142 11.72 2.47 0.51
CA ASN A 142 12.10 3.62 -0.29
C ASN A 142 10.95 4.63 -0.40
N LEU A 143 9.69 4.17 -0.51
CA LEU A 143 8.53 5.04 -0.58
C LEU A 143 8.32 5.82 0.74
N PRO A 144 8.26 5.16 1.92
CA PRO A 144 8.21 5.88 3.18
C PRO A 144 9.36 6.86 3.39
N PHE A 145 10.57 6.49 2.96
CA PHE A 145 11.72 7.40 3.03
C PHE A 145 11.56 8.62 2.13
N ALA A 146 11.16 8.42 0.87
CA ALA A 146 10.95 9.51 -0.09
C ALA A 146 9.84 10.47 0.34
N PHE A 147 8.80 9.96 1.01
CA PHE A 147 7.69 10.76 1.54
C PHE A 147 7.99 11.39 2.92
N GLY A 148 9.18 11.18 3.48
CA GLY A 148 9.60 11.80 4.75
C GLY A 148 9.23 11.04 6.03
N TRP A 149 8.66 9.84 5.92
CA TRP A 149 8.32 8.96 7.06
C TRP A 149 9.52 8.12 7.57
N GLY A 150 10.64 8.16 6.85
CA GLY A 150 11.87 7.45 7.23
C GLY A 150 11.89 5.96 6.82
N LYS A 151 13.00 5.28 7.13
CA LYS A 151 13.26 3.88 6.71
C LYS A 151 12.91 2.82 7.74
N LYS A 152 12.72 3.20 8.99
CA LYS A 152 12.57 2.28 10.13
C LYS A 152 11.16 2.39 10.69
N ASN A 153 10.57 1.24 11.05
CA ASN A 153 9.30 1.20 11.74
C ASN A 153 9.39 2.03 13.04
N PRO A 154 8.47 2.97 13.32
CA PRO A 154 8.44 3.73 14.57
C PRO A 154 8.24 2.84 15.81
N GLY A 155 7.70 1.64 15.65
CA GLY A 155 7.40 0.69 16.72
C GLY A 155 5.99 0.10 16.55
N THR A 156 5.66 -0.93 17.32
CA THR A 156 4.33 -1.58 17.27
C THR A 156 3.54 -1.42 18.55
N ASP A 157 4.16 -0.95 19.64
CA ASP A 157 3.48 -0.70 20.91
C ASP A 157 2.59 0.55 20.86
N GLN A 158 1.68 0.65 21.82
CA GLN A 158 0.71 1.75 21.91
C GLN A 158 1.35 3.14 21.84
N ARG A 159 2.47 3.38 22.55
CA ARG A 159 3.08 4.72 22.57
C ARG A 159 3.66 5.08 21.22
N SER A 160 4.28 4.11 20.55
CA SER A 160 4.81 4.29 19.20
C SER A 160 3.70 4.58 18.18
N VAL A 161 2.56 3.90 18.30
CA VAL A 161 1.40 4.12 17.43
C VAL A 161 0.75 5.48 17.69
N GLU A 162 0.53 5.86 18.95
CA GLU A 162 0.01 7.20 19.30
C GLU A 162 0.95 8.31 18.81
N ALA A 163 2.26 8.14 18.96
CA ALA A 163 3.24 9.10 18.45
C ALA A 163 3.22 9.19 16.92
N PHE A 164 3.00 8.07 16.21
CA PHE A 164 2.85 8.09 14.77
C PHE A 164 1.54 8.77 14.34
N LEU A 165 0.42 8.52 15.02
CA LEU A 165 -0.85 9.22 14.78
C LEU A 165 -0.71 10.73 14.97
N ASP A 166 0.03 11.18 15.99
CA ASP A 166 0.33 12.60 16.20
C ASP A 166 1.16 13.20 15.05
N GLN A 167 2.15 12.45 14.54
CA GLN A 167 2.90 12.84 13.35
C GLN A 167 1.99 12.90 12.11
N VAL A 168 1.09 11.94 11.92
CA VAL A 168 0.12 11.92 10.82
C VAL A 168 -0.79 13.13 10.87
N MET A 169 -1.30 13.51 12.03
CA MET A 169 -2.14 14.69 12.18
C MET A 169 -1.38 15.99 11.88
N LYS A 170 -0.13 16.12 12.34
CA LYS A 170 0.72 17.31 12.12
C LYS A 170 1.39 17.36 10.75
N ALA A 171 1.35 16.27 9.99
CA ALA A 171 2.04 16.19 8.70
C ALA A 171 1.44 17.16 7.68
N LYS A 172 2.32 17.74 6.87
CA LYS A 172 1.96 18.57 5.73
C LYS A 172 1.66 17.68 4.52
N GLU A 173 0.53 17.93 3.89
CA GLU A 173 0.15 17.26 2.65
C GLU A 173 1.04 17.72 1.50
N MET A 174 1.37 16.78 0.62
CA MET A 174 2.13 17.05 -0.59
C MET A 174 1.51 16.33 -1.78
N LYS A 175 1.55 16.99 -2.93
CA LYS A 175 1.25 16.34 -4.21
C LYS A 175 2.45 15.51 -4.63
N ILE A 176 2.18 14.35 -5.20
CA ILE A 176 3.20 13.45 -5.72
C ILE A 176 2.89 13.16 -7.18
N ASP A 177 3.94 12.98 -7.97
CA ASP A 177 3.83 12.49 -9.33
C ASP A 177 3.74 10.95 -9.31
N ASN A 178 3.08 10.40 -10.33
CA ASN A 178 3.12 8.98 -10.62
C ASN A 178 3.66 8.78 -12.04
N TRP A 179 4.28 7.61 -12.27
CA TRP A 179 4.71 7.21 -13.59
C TRP A 179 3.78 6.12 -14.09
N HIS A 180 3.23 6.31 -15.29
CA HIS A 180 2.46 5.30 -15.99
C HIS A 180 3.39 4.55 -16.96
N ILE A 181 3.42 3.22 -16.86
CA ILE A 181 4.17 2.37 -17.79
C ILE A 181 3.22 1.55 -18.65
N LEU A 182 3.57 1.46 -19.94
CA LEU A 182 2.99 0.54 -20.91
C LEU A 182 4.10 -0.38 -21.41
N MET A 183 4.01 -1.66 -21.11
CA MET A 183 4.99 -2.66 -21.55
C MET A 183 4.31 -3.67 -22.49
N ARG A 184 4.88 -3.87 -23.67
CA ARG A 184 4.41 -4.86 -24.64
C ARG A 184 5.47 -5.94 -24.81
N MET A 185 5.11 -7.18 -24.52
CA MET A 185 5.97 -8.35 -24.66
C MET A 185 5.40 -9.25 -25.75
N ARG A 186 6.22 -9.71 -26.70
CA ARG A 186 5.74 -10.63 -27.74
C ARG A 186 5.20 -11.91 -27.09
N ALA A 187 3.97 -12.26 -27.42
CA ALA A 187 3.37 -13.52 -27.02
C ALA A 187 4.16 -14.66 -27.69
N PRO A 188 4.64 -15.66 -26.95
CA PRO A 188 5.32 -16.79 -27.56
C PRO A 188 4.38 -17.48 -28.55
N LYS A 189 4.79 -17.64 -29.82
CA LYS A 189 3.99 -18.35 -30.85
C LYS A 189 4.31 -19.84 -30.96
N GLN A 190 5.44 -20.29 -30.38
CA GLN A 190 5.89 -21.66 -30.14
C GLN A 190 7.35 -21.61 -29.65
N GLY A 191 7.68 -22.31 -28.55
CA GLY A 191 9.03 -22.38 -27.98
C GLY A 191 9.02 -23.02 -26.58
N SER A 192 10.17 -23.48 -26.07
CA SER A 192 10.31 -24.20 -24.77
C SER A 192 9.91 -23.40 -23.53
N CYS A 193 9.39 -22.19 -23.70
CA CYS A 193 8.93 -21.30 -22.66
C CYS A 193 7.41 -21.21 -22.75
N ASP A 194 6.73 -22.33 -22.54
CA ASP A 194 5.29 -22.40 -22.27
C ASP A 194 5.02 -23.40 -21.13
N PRO A 195 4.06 -23.12 -20.23
CA PRO A 195 3.34 -21.86 -20.10
C PRO A 195 4.14 -20.88 -19.24
N ILE A 196 4.08 -19.60 -19.59
CA ILE A 196 4.36 -18.53 -18.61
C ILE A 196 3.34 -18.74 -17.49
N ALA A 197 3.77 -19.27 -16.34
CA ALA A 197 2.95 -19.38 -15.14
C ALA A 197 2.21 -18.05 -14.93
N PRO A 198 0.97 -18.03 -14.37
CA PRO A 198 0.24 -16.79 -14.16
C PRO A 198 1.21 -15.77 -13.59
N LEU A 199 1.50 -14.72 -14.36
CA LEU A 199 2.42 -13.70 -13.91
C LEU A 199 1.77 -13.16 -12.64
N GLU A 200 2.33 -13.50 -11.47
CA GLU A 200 2.02 -12.81 -10.24
C GLU A 200 2.59 -11.40 -10.40
N LEU A 201 1.89 -10.58 -11.20
CA LEU A 201 2.28 -9.20 -11.38
C LEU A 201 2.11 -8.52 -10.01
N PRO A 202 2.96 -7.55 -9.68
CA PRO A 202 2.71 -6.67 -8.56
C PRO A 202 1.32 -6.06 -8.67
N HIS A 203 0.65 -5.83 -7.53
CA HIS A 203 -0.67 -5.18 -7.52
C HIS A 203 -0.68 -3.83 -8.25
N SER A 204 0.45 -3.11 -8.28
CA SER A 204 0.61 -1.86 -9.04
C SER A 204 0.61 -2.03 -10.57
N LEU A 205 0.76 -3.27 -11.07
CA LEU A 205 0.58 -3.65 -12.48
C LEU A 205 -0.78 -4.31 -12.75
N HIS A 206 -1.51 -4.72 -11.70
CA HIS A 206 -2.89 -5.25 -11.80
C HIS A 206 -3.97 -4.18 -11.63
N ALA A 207 -3.59 -2.95 -11.29
CA ALA A 207 -4.47 -1.78 -11.13
C ALA A 207 -5.35 -1.47 -12.36
N PHE A 208 -5.06 -2.06 -13.52
CA PHE A 208 -5.79 -1.79 -14.75
C PHE A 208 -6.88 -2.84 -15.00
N HIS A 209 -8.05 -2.65 -14.38
CA HIS A 209 -9.32 -3.00 -15.02
C HIS A 209 -9.59 -2.15 -16.29
N ARG A 210 -8.58 -1.44 -16.81
CA ARG A 210 -8.63 -0.55 -17.98
C ARG A 210 -8.25 -1.22 -19.30
N VAL A 211 -8.03 -2.52 -19.34
CA VAL A 211 -7.75 -3.19 -20.62
C VAL A 211 -8.78 -4.27 -20.84
N SER A 212 -9.89 -3.86 -21.44
CA SER A 212 -10.70 -4.80 -22.23
C SER A 212 -9.80 -5.44 -23.27
N ASP A 213 -10.07 -6.70 -23.66
CA ASP A 213 -9.41 -7.31 -24.82
C ASP A 213 -9.55 -6.43 -26.09
N THR A 214 -10.56 -5.54 -26.11
CA THR A 214 -10.86 -4.58 -27.17
C THR A 214 -10.16 -3.21 -27.05
N ASP A 215 -9.20 -3.03 -26.14
CA ASP A 215 -8.49 -1.75 -25.99
C ASP A 215 -7.59 -1.45 -27.21
N GLU A 216 -7.69 -0.23 -27.77
CA GLU A 216 -6.98 0.20 -28.99
C GLU A 216 -5.45 0.14 -28.87
N LEU A 217 -4.91 0.18 -27.65
CA LEU A 217 -3.47 0.08 -27.40
C LEU A 217 -3.01 -1.39 -27.29
N ASN A 218 -3.91 -2.37 -27.34
CA ASN A 218 -3.54 -3.78 -27.47
C ASN A 218 -2.94 -4.03 -28.85
N MET A 219 -1.84 -4.79 -28.89
CA MET A 219 -1.15 -5.12 -30.13
C MET A 219 -1.23 -6.63 -30.35
N GLU A 220 -1.77 -7.03 -31.50
CA GLU A 220 -1.87 -8.44 -31.87
C GLU A 220 -0.50 -9.13 -31.78
N GLY A 221 -0.46 -10.30 -31.15
CA GLY A 221 0.78 -11.04 -30.91
C GLY A 221 1.65 -10.50 -29.77
N CYS A 222 1.16 -9.58 -28.93
CA CYS A 222 1.84 -9.15 -27.71
C CYS A 222 0.93 -9.27 -26.46
N HIS A 223 1.52 -9.67 -25.34
CA HIS A 223 0.97 -9.39 -24.02
C HIS A 223 1.26 -7.94 -23.65
N THR A 224 0.22 -7.21 -23.22
CA THR A 224 0.33 -5.80 -22.82
C THR A 224 0.13 -5.68 -21.33
N PHE A 225 1.09 -5.07 -20.65
CA PHE A 225 1.05 -4.78 -19.21
C PHE A 225 1.00 -3.27 -19.02
N ARG A 226 0.17 -2.82 -18.08
CA ARG A 226 0.09 -1.41 -17.70
C ARG A 226 0.30 -1.29 -16.20
N GLY A 227 0.88 -0.17 -15.77
CA GLY A 227 1.41 -0.02 -14.42
C GLY A 227 1.43 1.42 -13.94
N GLY A 228 1.17 1.63 -12.66
CA GLY A 228 1.62 2.83 -11.95
C GLY A 228 2.85 2.53 -11.08
N PHE A 229 3.81 3.44 -11.01
CA PHE A 229 4.87 3.37 -10.00
C PHE A 229 5.26 4.76 -9.47
N TRP A 230 5.76 4.80 -8.23
CA TRP A 230 6.04 6.03 -7.46
C TRP A 230 7.50 6.16 -7.00
N ASN A 231 8.37 5.25 -7.45
CA ASN A 231 9.77 5.26 -7.05
C ASN A 231 10.70 5.05 -8.24
N TYR A 232 10.84 3.81 -8.71
CA TYR A 232 11.65 3.51 -9.89
C TYR A 232 11.09 2.31 -10.65
N PHE A 233 11.45 2.25 -11.92
CA PHE A 233 11.29 1.08 -12.79
C PHE A 233 12.68 0.68 -13.28
N SER A 234 13.02 -0.61 -13.16
CA SER A 234 14.34 -1.11 -13.55
C SER A 234 14.24 -2.32 -14.49
N MET A 235 15.24 -2.43 -15.37
CA MET A 235 15.45 -3.54 -16.29
C MET A 235 16.94 -3.92 -16.29
N GLY A 236 17.24 -5.16 -16.70
CA GLY A 236 18.62 -5.67 -16.73
C GLY A 236 19.09 -6.14 -15.36
N MET A 237 20.36 -5.84 -15.03
CA MET A 237 21.04 -6.42 -13.85
C MET A 237 20.34 -6.12 -12.52
N ASP A 238 19.87 -4.88 -12.32
CA ASP A 238 19.17 -4.50 -11.09
C ASP A 238 17.86 -5.30 -10.92
N ALA A 239 17.09 -5.45 -12.00
CA ALA A 239 15.87 -6.23 -12.01
C ALA A 239 16.15 -7.73 -11.76
N GLN A 240 17.23 -8.27 -12.31
CA GLN A 240 17.65 -9.66 -12.09
C GLN A 240 18.00 -9.92 -10.61
N VAL A 241 18.79 -9.04 -9.99
CA VAL A 241 19.14 -9.14 -8.57
C VAL A 241 17.90 -9.02 -7.69
N SER A 242 17.03 -8.06 -7.99
CA SER A 242 15.74 -7.88 -7.31
C SER A 242 14.85 -9.11 -7.41
N TYR A 243 14.77 -9.72 -8.61
CA TYR A 243 14.01 -10.94 -8.85
C TYR A 243 14.58 -12.14 -8.08
N ALA A 244 15.90 -12.32 -8.09
CA ALA A 244 16.55 -13.40 -7.34
C ALA A 244 16.31 -13.27 -5.84
N PHE A 245 16.46 -12.05 -5.29
CA PHE A 245 16.16 -11.77 -3.88
C PHE A 245 14.70 -12.05 -3.54
N HIS A 246 13.77 -11.60 -4.39
CA HIS A 246 12.34 -11.82 -4.19
C HIS A 246 11.98 -13.32 -4.21
N SER A 247 12.55 -14.06 -5.15
CA SER A 247 12.34 -15.51 -5.30
C SER A 247 12.86 -16.28 -4.08
N GLU A 248 14.09 -15.98 -3.63
CA GLU A 248 14.67 -16.59 -2.43
C GLU A 248 13.80 -16.31 -1.19
N ARG A 249 13.30 -15.08 -1.06
CA ARG A 249 12.40 -14.68 0.02
C ARG A 249 11.07 -15.42 0.00
N LYS A 250 10.50 -15.66 -1.19
CA LYS A 250 9.26 -16.44 -1.34
C LYS A 250 9.47 -17.91 -0.96
N MET A 251 10.62 -18.48 -1.34
CA MET A 251 10.95 -19.88 -1.07
C MET A 251 11.31 -20.15 0.39
N ASN A 252 11.90 -19.17 1.09
CA ASN A 252 12.42 -19.34 2.45
C ASN A 252 11.96 -18.21 3.40
N PRO A 253 10.65 -17.95 3.56
CA PRO A 253 10.15 -16.78 4.29
C PRO A 253 10.67 -16.67 5.74
N GLU A 254 10.99 -17.79 6.38
CA GLU A 254 11.55 -17.87 7.72
C GLU A 254 12.93 -17.19 7.86
N LYS A 255 13.73 -17.17 6.79
CA LYS A 255 15.05 -16.51 6.77
C LYS A 255 14.97 -14.99 6.62
N PHE A 256 13.81 -14.47 6.19
CA PHE A 256 13.66 -13.07 5.78
C PHE A 256 12.85 -12.21 6.75
N LYS A 257 12.89 -12.55 8.04
CA LYS A 257 12.16 -11.80 9.09
C LYS A 257 12.86 -10.53 9.57
N ASN A 258 14.16 -10.38 9.30
CA ASN A 258 14.96 -9.27 9.82
C ASN A 258 15.46 -8.35 8.70
N GLN A 259 15.18 -7.05 8.81
CA GLN A 259 15.55 -6.05 7.79
C GLN A 259 17.05 -6.02 7.49
N LEU A 260 17.92 -6.09 8.51
CA LEU A 260 19.38 -6.05 8.31
C LEU A 260 19.87 -7.33 7.61
N VAL A 261 19.33 -8.49 7.99
CA VAL A 261 19.66 -9.76 7.33
C VAL A 261 19.24 -9.70 5.86
N ASN A 262 18.04 -9.20 5.60
CA ASN A 262 17.51 -9.06 4.25
C ASN A 262 18.37 -8.11 3.38
N GLN A 263 18.79 -6.98 3.94
CA GLN A 263 19.71 -6.05 3.26
C GLN A 263 21.07 -6.67 2.97
N LYS A 264 21.63 -7.46 3.90
CA LYS A 264 22.88 -8.21 3.67
C LYS A 264 22.73 -9.27 2.56
N THR A 265 21.62 -10.01 2.55
CA THR A 265 21.33 -10.99 1.50
C THR A 265 21.19 -10.31 0.14
N TYR A 266 20.49 -9.17 0.07
CA TYR A 266 20.37 -8.38 -1.16
C TYR A 266 21.74 -7.92 -1.67
N ALA A 267 22.58 -7.36 -0.78
CA ALA A 267 23.93 -6.93 -1.13
C ALA A 267 24.80 -8.11 -1.63
N LYS A 268 24.71 -9.28 -0.98
CA LYS A 268 25.40 -10.49 -1.41
C LYS A 268 24.99 -10.90 -2.83
N LEU A 269 23.68 -10.93 -3.11
CA LEU A 269 23.17 -11.26 -4.44
C LEU A 269 23.67 -10.26 -5.50
N GLY A 270 23.64 -8.96 -5.18
CA GLY A 270 24.17 -7.91 -6.04
C GLY A 270 25.66 -8.09 -6.36
N CYS A 271 26.48 -8.48 -5.37
CA CYS A 271 27.89 -8.78 -5.59
C CYS A 271 28.12 -10.04 -6.43
N THR A 272 27.34 -11.10 -6.21
CA THR A 272 27.52 -12.38 -6.91
C THR A 272 27.00 -12.39 -8.34
N GLN A 273 25.95 -11.61 -8.63
CA GLN A 273 25.34 -11.54 -9.95
C GLN A 273 25.83 -10.32 -10.75
N GLY A 274 26.29 -9.26 -10.09
CA GLY A 274 26.84 -8.07 -10.73
C GLY A 274 28.25 -8.27 -11.31
N TRP A 275 28.65 -7.34 -12.18
CA TRP A 275 29.98 -7.31 -12.82
C TRP A 275 31.18 -7.27 -11.85
N PHE A 276 30.97 -7.01 -10.56
CA PHE A 276 32.06 -6.98 -9.57
C PHE A 276 32.78 -8.33 -9.40
N PHE A 277 32.14 -9.47 -9.70
CA PHE A 277 32.77 -10.79 -9.67
C PHE A 277 32.63 -11.61 -10.97
N ALA A 278 31.92 -11.10 -11.98
CA ALA A 278 31.77 -11.77 -13.28
C ALA A 278 33.11 -12.01 -14.00
N SER A 279 34.12 -11.19 -13.73
CA SER A 279 35.47 -11.33 -14.31
C SER A 279 36.31 -12.47 -13.71
N LEU A 280 35.86 -13.11 -12.63
CA LEU A 280 36.62 -14.18 -11.96
C LEU A 280 36.11 -15.59 -12.29
N ILE A 281 34.95 -15.73 -12.97
CA ILE A 281 34.30 -17.03 -13.18
C ILE A 281 33.94 -17.30 -14.66
N HIS A 282 34.07 -16.33 -15.57
CA HIS A 282 33.94 -16.64 -17.00
C HIS A 282 35.25 -17.20 -17.55
N PRO A 283 35.26 -18.43 -18.14
CA PRO A 283 36.38 -18.86 -18.96
C PRO A 283 36.47 -17.91 -20.15
N SER A 284 37.66 -17.34 -20.36
CA SER A 284 38.02 -16.67 -21.60
C SER A 284 37.70 -17.60 -22.78
N SER A 285 36.86 -17.13 -23.71
CA SER A 285 36.65 -17.77 -25.01
C SER A 285 37.93 -17.81 -25.83
#